data_AF-A0AA43DFR4-F1
#
_entry.id   AF-A0AA43DFR4-F1
#
_cell.length_a   1.000
_cell.length_b   1.000
_cell.length_c   1.000
_cell.angle_alpha   90.00
_cell.angle_beta   90.00
_cell.angle_gamma   90.00
#
_symmetry.space_group_name_H-M   'P 1'
#
loop_
_entity.id
_entity.type
_entity.pdbx_description
1 polymer ?
#
loop_
_entity_poly.entity_id
_entity_poly.type
_entity_poly.pdbx_seq_one_letter_code
_entity_poly.pdbx_strand_id
1 'polypeptide(L)'
;MPELQFVLFVSALCTADLATINVSKELRQTIFDRCWRLLHTEPPPTNPQERVLDLREGTELTLEACASTIRSLLQEANISTVVWDHPVSPPRMNSTPEALPLIDRLERLYPDTSQGVDPSLRPKPGPTPEPE
;
A
#
# COMPACT_ATOMS: atom_id res chain seq x y z
N MET A 1 -5.22 -9.99 -14.43
CA MET A 1 -4.91 -8.67 -15.02
C MET A 1 -3.90 -7.95 -14.13
N PRO A 2 -2.59 -8.08 -14.39
CA PRO A 2 -1.54 -7.46 -13.56
C PRO A 2 -1.56 -5.93 -13.61
N GLU A 3 -1.94 -5.34 -14.75
CA GLU A 3 -2.03 -3.88 -14.91
C GLU A 3 -3.11 -3.26 -14.02
N LEU A 4 -4.28 -3.90 -13.90
CA LEU A 4 -5.36 -3.43 -13.03
C LEU A 4 -4.88 -3.36 -11.57
N GLN A 5 -4.27 -4.45 -11.10
CA GLN A 5 -3.73 -4.50 -9.74
C GLN A 5 -2.64 -3.43 -9.55
N PHE A 6 -1.74 -3.27 -10.52
CA PHE A 6 -0.69 -2.26 -10.47
C PHE A 6 -1.26 -0.84 -10.36
N VAL A 7 -2.18 -0.45 -11.25
CA VAL A 7 -2.77 0.90 -11.27
C VAL A 7 -3.54 1.16 -9.97
N LEU A 8 -4.37 0.22 -9.51
CA LEU A 8 -5.13 0.37 -8.26
C LEU A 8 -4.18 0.49 -7.06
N PHE A 9 -3.12 -0.30 -7.03
CA PHE A 9 -2.18 -0.29 -5.92
C PHE A 9 -1.39 1.03 -5.84
N VAL A 10 -0.80 1.48 -6.95
CA VAL A 10 -0.04 2.74 -6.96
C VAL A 10 -0.95 3.94 -6.73
N SER A 11 -2.15 3.96 -7.32
CA SER A 11 -3.11 5.05 -7.09
C SER A 11 -3.57 5.13 -5.64
N ALA A 12 -3.81 4.00 -4.98
CA ALA A 12 -4.13 3.95 -3.55
C ALA A 12 -2.97 4.47 -2.68
N LEU A 13 -1.72 4.12 -3.00
CA LEU A 13 -0.54 4.67 -2.30
C LEU A 13 -0.39 6.18 -2.51
N CYS A 14 -0.81 6.68 -3.69
CA CYS A 14 -0.79 8.11 -3.99
C CYS A 14 -1.76 8.91 -3.12
N THR A 15 -2.87 8.31 -2.69
CA THR A 15 -3.92 8.98 -1.90
C THR A 15 -3.89 8.61 -0.42
N ALA A 16 -3.16 7.57 -0.06
CA ALA A 16 -2.87 7.21 1.32
C ALA A 16 -2.03 8.27 2.04
N ASP A 17 -2.37 8.55 3.30
CA ASP A 17 -1.60 9.43 4.18
C ASP A 17 -0.42 8.66 4.81
N LEU A 18 0.55 8.32 3.97
CA LEU A 18 1.75 7.58 4.38
C LEU A 18 2.84 8.55 4.84
N ALA A 19 3.31 8.36 6.07
CA ALA A 19 4.43 9.09 6.64
C ALA A 19 5.76 8.79 5.91
N THR A 20 5.93 7.55 5.47
CA THR A 20 7.17 7.04 4.88
C THR A 20 6.87 6.33 3.56
N ILE A 21 7.12 7.03 2.45
CA ILE A 21 7.07 6.50 1.08
C ILE A 21 8.14 7.19 0.24
N ASN A 22 8.81 6.46 -0.64
CA ASN A 22 9.85 7.01 -1.52
C ASN A 22 9.31 7.78 -2.74
N VAL A 23 8.03 8.11 -2.75
CA VAL A 23 7.34 8.89 -3.79
C VAL A 23 6.90 10.21 -3.17
N SER A 24 7.43 11.33 -3.67
CA SER A 24 7.12 12.66 -3.13
C SER A 24 5.62 12.96 -3.20
N LYS A 25 5.12 13.82 -2.29
CA LYS A 25 3.70 14.20 -2.26
C LYS A 25 3.25 14.83 -3.59
N GLU A 26 4.09 15.68 -4.18
CA GLU A 26 3.84 16.34 -5.46
C GLU A 26 3.74 15.33 -6.62
N LEU A 27 4.63 14.32 -6.63
CA LEU A 27 4.59 13.26 -7.62
C LEU A 27 3.34 12.38 -7.45
N ARG A 28 2.97 12.04 -6.21
CA ARG A 28 1.73 11.30 -5.91
C ARG A 28 0.49 12.04 -6.39
N GLN A 29 0.43 13.35 -6.17
CA GLN A 29 -0.65 14.21 -6.69
C GLN A 29 -0.68 14.21 -8.22
N THR A 30 0.48 14.39 -8.85
CA THR A 30 0.63 14.41 -10.32
C THR A 30 0.18 13.08 -10.94
N ILE A 31 0.59 11.95 -10.36
CA ILE A 31 0.18 10.61 -10.82
C ILE A 31 -1.33 10.50 -10.79
N PHE A 32 -1.95 10.80 -9.65
CA PHE A 32 -3.40 10.71 -9.51
C PHE A 32 -4.12 11.64 -10.49
N ASP A 33 -3.71 12.91 -10.58
CA ASP A 33 -4.38 13.90 -11.42
C ASP A 33 -4.31 13.55 -12.90
N ARG A 34 -3.18 12.99 -13.37
CA ARG A 34 -3.05 12.53 -14.75
C ARG A 34 -3.92 11.30 -15.02
N CYS A 35 -3.93 10.31 -14.12
CA CYS A 35 -4.80 9.14 -14.24
C CYS A 35 -6.29 9.52 -14.17
N TRP A 36 -6.65 10.47 -13.30
CA TRP A 36 -8.01 10.98 -13.19
C TRP A 36 -8.51 11.56 -14.51
N ARG A 37 -7.70 12.41 -15.16
CA ARG A 37 -8.02 13.03 -16.45
C ARG A 37 -8.15 12.05 -17.62
N LEU A 38 -7.64 10.83 -17.49
CA LEU A 38 -7.83 9.78 -18.49
C LEU A 38 -9.21 9.12 -18.37
N LEU A 39 -9.83 9.18 -17.20
CA LEU A 39 -11.11 8.53 -16.88
C LEU A 39 -12.26 9.55 -16.83
N HIS A 40 -11.98 10.78 -16.43
CA HIS A 40 -12.97 11.81 -16.15
C HIS A 40 -12.68 13.09 -16.93
N THR A 41 -13.73 13.80 -17.30
CA THR A 41 -13.67 15.14 -17.90
C THR A 41 -13.59 16.25 -16.85
N GLU A 42 -13.99 15.95 -15.62
CA GLU A 42 -14.03 16.85 -14.48
C GLU A 42 -12.65 16.98 -13.80
N PRO A 43 -12.39 18.09 -13.08
CA PRO A 43 -11.17 18.22 -12.31
C PRO A 43 -11.11 17.17 -11.18
N PRO A 44 -9.91 16.74 -10.76
CA PRO A 44 -9.74 15.83 -9.62
C PRO A 44 -10.33 16.41 -8.33
N PRO A 45 -10.90 15.57 -7.43
CA PRO A 45 -11.43 16.02 -6.15
C PRO A 45 -10.35 16.69 -5.30
N THR A 46 -10.73 17.80 -4.66
CA THR A 46 -9.86 18.53 -3.73
C THR A 46 -9.78 17.85 -2.36
N ASN A 47 -10.85 17.16 -1.96
CA ASN A 47 -10.89 16.39 -0.72
C ASN A 47 -10.10 15.08 -0.88
N PRO A 48 -9.03 14.84 -0.09
CA PRO A 48 -8.23 13.64 -0.18
C PRO A 48 -9.03 12.33 -0.03
N GLN A 49 -10.10 12.34 0.78
CA GLN A 49 -10.94 11.16 1.02
C GLN A 49 -11.79 10.77 -0.21
N GLU A 50 -12.01 11.71 -1.13
CA GLU A 50 -12.78 11.49 -2.36
C GLU A 50 -11.87 11.12 -3.54
N ARG A 51 -10.54 11.17 -3.35
CA ARG A 51 -9.57 10.81 -4.38
C ARG A 51 -9.47 9.29 -4.50
N VAL A 52 -10.48 8.71 -5.13
CA VAL A 52 -10.56 7.28 -5.43
C VAL A 52 -10.61 7.11 -6.94
N LEU A 53 -9.71 6.27 -7.47
CA LEU A 53 -9.67 5.97 -8.90
C LEU A 53 -10.61 4.79 -9.19
N ASP A 54 -11.78 5.08 -9.77
CA ASP A 54 -12.70 4.05 -10.23
C ASP A 54 -12.37 3.65 -11.67
N LEU A 55 -12.00 2.38 -11.87
CA LEU A 55 -11.64 1.83 -13.17
C LEU A 55 -12.74 0.97 -13.79
N ARG A 56 -13.90 0.83 -13.13
CA ARG A 56 -15.00 -0.04 -13.60
C ARG A 56 -15.58 0.40 -14.92
N GLU A 57 -15.67 1.71 -15.14
CA GLU A 57 -16.15 2.32 -16.40
C GLU A 57 -15.02 2.48 -17.44
N GLY A 58 -13.78 2.09 -17.08
CA GLY A 58 -12.62 2.20 -17.95
C GLY A 58 -12.55 1.09 -19.00
N THR A 59 -11.96 1.41 -20.16
CA THR A 59 -11.60 0.40 -21.17
C THR A 59 -10.22 -0.18 -20.89
N GLU A 60 -9.88 -1.32 -21.49
CA GLU A 60 -8.50 -1.86 -21.47
C GLU A 60 -7.46 -0.83 -21.95
N LEU A 61 -7.80 -0.03 -22.97
CA LEU A 61 -6.94 1.05 -23.46
C LEU A 61 -6.72 2.14 -22.39
N THR A 62 -7.77 2.48 -21.65
CA THR A 62 -7.68 3.46 -20.55
C THR A 62 -6.80 2.92 -19.41
N LEU A 63 -6.92 1.63 -19.11
CA LEU A 63 -6.08 0.97 -18.11
C LEU A 63 -4.61 0.97 -18.52
N GLU A 64 -4.30 0.62 -19.77
CA GLU A 64 -2.95 0.66 -20.33
C GLU A 64 -2.37 2.08 -20.30
N ALA A 65 -3.17 3.08 -20.68
CA ALA A 65 -2.77 4.49 -20.61
C ALA A 65 -2.44 4.94 -19.17
N CYS A 66 -3.24 4.51 -18.19
CA CYS A 66 -2.96 4.78 -16.77
C CYS A 66 -1.65 4.13 -16.33
N ALA A 67 -1.45 2.85 -16.64
CA ALA A 67 -0.25 2.14 -16.25
C ALA A 67 1.02 2.72 -16.90
N SER A 68 0.95 3.05 -18.19
CA SER A 68 2.02 3.74 -18.92
C SER A 68 2.35 5.10 -18.31
N THR A 69 1.32 5.88 -17.94
CA THR A 69 1.48 7.18 -17.28
C THR A 69 2.19 7.04 -15.94
N ILE A 70 1.76 6.08 -15.10
CA ILE A 70 2.39 5.82 -13.80
C ILE A 70 3.86 5.42 -13.98
N ARG A 71 4.16 4.47 -14.87
CA ARG A 71 5.53 4.00 -15.12
C ARG A 71 6.43 5.13 -15.58
N SER A 72 5.95 5.94 -16.53
CA SER A 72 6.71 7.07 -17.06
C SER A 72 7.05 8.09 -15.98
N LEU A 73 6.08 8.47 -15.14
CA LEU A 73 6.29 9.41 -14.04
C LEU A 73 7.25 8.87 -12.97
N LEU A 74 7.13 7.59 -12.61
CA LEU A 74 8.06 6.96 -11.66
C LEU A 74 9.47 6.86 -12.24
N GLN A 75 9.60 6.54 -13.53
CA GLN A 75 10.88 6.46 -14.22
C GLN A 75 11.56 7.83 -14.32
N GLU A 76 10.81 8.88 -14.64
CA GLU A 76 11.29 10.28 -14.63
C GLU A 76 11.84 10.69 -13.25
N ALA A 77 11.26 10.14 -12.18
CA ALA A 77 11.72 10.34 -10.81
C ALA A 77 12.83 9.36 -10.36
N ASN A 78 13.34 8.51 -11.26
CA ASN A 78 14.29 7.43 -10.98
C ASN A 78 13.81 6.42 -9.91
N ILE A 79 12.50 6.17 -9.85
CA ILE A 79 11.87 5.22 -8.93
C ILE A 79 11.53 3.94 -9.69
N SER A 80 12.34 2.90 -9.50
CA SER A 80 12.10 1.56 -10.07
C SER A 80 11.32 0.64 -9.13
N THR A 81 11.28 0.94 -7.83
CA THR A 81 10.56 0.17 -6.81
C THR A 81 9.91 1.14 -5.84
N VAL A 82 8.59 1.02 -5.68
CA VAL A 82 7.85 1.80 -4.67
C VAL A 82 8.06 1.13 -3.32
N VAL A 83 8.62 1.87 -2.37
CA VAL A 83 8.86 1.44 -1.00
C VAL A 83 8.07 2.36 -0.10
N TRP A 84 7.19 1.76 0.69
CA TRP A 84 6.46 2.43 1.75
C TRP A 84 6.61 1.63 3.03
N ASP A 85 6.66 2.34 4.14
CA ASP A 85 6.54 1.75 5.46
C ASP A 85 5.36 2.44 6.15
N HIS A 86 4.62 1.67 6.93
CA HIS A 86 3.61 2.22 7.81
C HIS A 86 3.82 1.62 9.19
N PRO A 87 4.36 2.39 10.16
CA PRO A 87 4.57 1.86 11.49
C PRO A 87 3.22 1.38 12.04
N VAL A 88 3.25 0.25 12.75
CA VAL A 88 2.04 -0.33 13.35
C VAL A 88 1.37 0.74 14.21
N SER A 89 0.10 1.06 13.90
CA SER A 89 -0.61 2.08 14.65
C SER A 89 -0.78 1.61 16.11
N PRO A 90 -0.65 2.52 17.09
CA PRO A 90 -0.91 2.16 18.48
C PRO A 90 -2.36 1.66 18.65
N PRO A 91 -2.63 0.78 19.64
CA PRO A 91 -3.98 0.34 19.93
C PRO A 91 -4.90 1.54 20.15
N ARG A 92 -5.96 1.65 19.34
CA ARG A 92 -6.94 2.74 19.46
C ARG A 92 -8.01 2.50 20.53
N MET A 93 -8.10 1.26 21.02
CA MET A 93 -9.07 0.85 22.03
C MET A 93 -8.33 0.18 23.18
N ASN A 94 -8.71 0.54 24.40
CA ASN A 94 -8.31 -0.21 25.59
C ASN A 94 -9.04 -1.55 25.57
N SER A 95 -8.31 -2.64 25.85
CA SER A 95 -8.91 -3.95 26.01
C SER A 95 -9.95 -3.95 27.13
N THR A 96 -11.04 -4.69 26.96
CA THR A 96 -12.04 -4.81 28.02
C THR A 96 -11.46 -5.60 29.21
N PRO A 97 -11.99 -5.44 30.43
CA PRO A 97 -11.51 -6.18 31.61
C PRO A 97 -11.54 -7.70 31.45
N GLU A 98 -12.50 -8.22 30.70
CA GLU A 98 -12.67 -9.65 30.40
C GLU A 98 -11.63 -10.16 29.40
N ALA A 99 -11.07 -9.28 28.57
CA ALA A 99 -10.03 -9.60 27.59
C ALA A 99 -8.63 -9.63 28.20
N LEU A 100 -8.39 -8.91 29.31
CA LEU A 100 -7.10 -8.90 30.02
C LEU A 100 -6.57 -10.30 30.34
N PRO A 101 -7.33 -11.23 30.98
CA PRO A 101 -6.82 -12.57 31.27
C PRO A 101 -6.53 -13.40 30.01
N LEU A 102 -7.15 -13.08 28.87
CA LEU A 102 -6.87 -13.75 27.60
C LEU A 102 -5.57 -13.25 26.98
N ILE A 103 -5.32 -11.93 27.01
CA ILE A 103 -4.07 -11.31 26.59
C ILE A 103 -2.90 -11.86 27.40
N ASP A 104 -3.06 -11.92 28.73
CA ASP A 104 -2.08 -12.45 29.68
C ASP A 104 -1.70 -13.92 29.41
N ARG A 105 -2.65 -14.72 28.90
CA ARG A 105 -2.41 -16.11 28.49
C ARG A 105 -1.74 -16.19 27.13
N LEU A 106 -2.13 -15.33 26.19
CA LEU A 106 -1.49 -15.26 24.87
C LEU A 106 -0.02 -14.86 24.98
N GLU A 107 0.31 -13.87 25.80
CA GLU A 107 1.69 -13.43 26.05
C GLU A 107 2.56 -14.54 26.64
N ARG A 108 1.99 -15.39 27.51
CA ARG A 108 2.69 -16.56 28.06
C ARG A 108 2.91 -17.68 27.04
N LEU A 109 1.96 -17.87 26.12
CA LEU A 109 2.04 -18.90 25.08
C LEU A 109 2.97 -18.50 23.93
N TYR A 110 3.08 -17.20 23.66
CA TYR A 110 3.87 -16.64 22.57
C TYR A 110 4.67 -15.42 23.04
N PRO A 111 5.69 -15.62 23.89
CA PRO A 111 6.49 -14.51 24.41
C PRO A 111 7.20 -13.72 23.30
N ASP A 112 7.57 -14.38 22.20
CA ASP A 112 8.31 -13.79 21.08
C ASP A 112 7.43 -13.03 20.07
N THR A 113 6.09 -13.12 20.14
CA THR A 113 5.17 -12.39 19.22
C THR A 113 4.60 -11.11 19.83
N SER A 114 5.02 -10.77 21.05
CA SER A 114 4.51 -9.63 21.81
C SER A 114 5.09 -8.28 21.36
N GLN A 115 6.21 -8.30 20.63
CA GLN A 115 6.62 -7.16 19.80
C GLN A 115 5.79 -7.22 18.52
N GLY A 116 4.96 -6.19 18.31
CA GLY A 116 4.05 -6.10 17.17
C GLY A 116 4.73 -6.52 15.86
N VAL A 117 3.95 -7.17 14.99
CA VAL A 117 4.38 -7.73 13.71
C VAL A 117 5.45 -6.87 13.04
N ASP A 118 6.72 -7.26 13.18
CA ASP A 118 7.81 -6.69 12.42
C ASP A 118 7.75 -7.29 11.01
N PRO A 119 7.45 -6.50 9.96
CA PRO A 119 7.42 -7.00 8.59
C PRO A 119 8.80 -7.52 8.11
N SER A 120 9.86 -7.34 8.89
CA SER A 120 11.22 -7.81 8.58
C SER A 120 11.47 -9.29 8.91
N LEU A 121 10.54 -9.98 9.60
CA LEU A 121 10.62 -11.42 9.84
C LEU A 121 10.24 -12.21 8.57
N ARG A 122 11.11 -12.16 7.55
CA ARG A 122 11.08 -13.17 6.49
C ARG A 122 11.42 -14.52 7.12
N PRO A 123 10.63 -15.58 6.90
CA PRO A 123 11.04 -16.92 7.30
C PRO A 123 12.32 -17.27 6.54
N LYS A 124 13.39 -17.60 7.27
CA LYS A 124 14.60 -18.17 6.66
C LYS A 124 14.19 -19.46 5.94
N PRO A 125 14.63 -19.67 4.69
CA PRO A 125 14.41 -20.96 4.03
C PRO A 125 15.07 -22.04 4.89
N GLY A 126 14.29 -23.09 5.20
CA GLY A 126 14.77 -24.26 5.93
C GLY A 126 15.93 -24.94 5.21
N PRO A 127 16.73 -25.76 5.91
CA PRO A 127 17.91 -26.38 5.34
C PRO A 127 17.49 -27.31 4.19
N THR A 128 18.17 -27.16 3.06
CA THR A 128 18.09 -28.05 1.89
C THR A 128 18.45 -29.47 2.32
N PRO A 129 17.63 -30.50 2.02
CA PRO A 129 18.02 -31.87 2.31
C PRO A 129 19.21 -32.25 1.42
N GLU A 130 20.26 -32.80 2.02
CA GLU A 130 21.41 -33.36 1.31
C GLU A 130 20.97 -34.58 0.47
N PRO A 131 21.50 -34.74 -0.75
CA PRO A 131 21.19 -35.89 -1.58
C PRO A 131 21.96 -37.13 -1.10
N GLU A 132 21.24 -38.26 -0.98
CA GLU A 132 21.82 -39.61 -0.93
C GLU A 132 22.38 -40.06 -2.27
#